data_AF-A0A2N0ZWP9-F1
#
_entry.id   AF-A0A2N0ZWP9-F1
#
_cell.length_a   1.000
_cell.length_b   1.000
_cell.length_c   1.000
_cell.angle_alpha   90.00
_cell.angle_beta   90.00
_cell.angle_gamma   90.00
#
_symmetry.space_group_name_H-M   'P 1'
#
loop_
_entity.id
_entity.type
_entity.pdbx_description
1 polymer ?
#
loop_
_entity_poly.entity_id
_entity_poly.type
_entity_poly.pdbx_seq_one_letter_code
_entity_poly.pdbx_strand_id
1 'polypeptide(L)'
;MTDWASIRKLMNTAIDTCEKIESLGVDERHRGVVVNDPVTIHEFLISSWVAPENLTRKVICKSHELGRSKPYTDDLARTMTSIGNLCSELVKLENIDQKIGSLQEPSIKNEVDALCKWYEDFCA
;
A
#
# COMPACT_ATOMS: atom_id res chain seq x y z
N MET A 1 2.09 -17.43 15.79
CA MET A 1 1.02 -17.20 14.80
C MET A 1 1.09 -15.75 14.36
N THR A 2 0.83 -15.44 13.10
CA THR A 2 0.86 -14.07 12.57
C THR A 2 -0.23 -13.21 13.21
N ASP A 3 0.12 -12.00 13.67
CA ASP A 3 -0.85 -11.03 14.17
C ASP A 3 -1.49 -10.26 13.01
N TRP A 4 -2.53 -10.87 12.43
CA TRP A 4 -3.29 -10.29 11.33
C TRP A 4 -4.06 -9.02 11.70
N ALA A 5 -4.43 -8.85 12.99
CA ALA A 5 -5.15 -7.67 13.44
C ALA A 5 -4.27 -6.42 13.33
N SER A 6 -3.00 -6.52 13.74
CA SER A 6 -2.02 -5.44 13.59
C SER A 6 -1.72 -5.12 12.13
N ILE A 7 -1.56 -6.14 11.26
CA ILE A 7 -1.32 -5.94 9.83
C ILE A 7 -2.50 -5.22 9.17
N ARG A 8 -3.73 -5.70 9.39
CA ARG A 8 -4.94 -5.07 8.83
C ARG A 8 -5.10 -3.63 9.29
N LYS A 9 -4.89 -3.37 10.58
CA LYS A 9 -4.95 -2.00 11.13
C LYS A 9 -3.95 -1.08 10.44
N LEU A 10 -2.69 -1.52 10.31
CA LEU A 10 -1.64 -0.73 9.66
C LEU A 10 -2.00 -0.39 8.21
N MET A 11 -2.41 -1.38 7.42
CA MET A 11 -2.78 -1.20 6.02
C MET A 11 -3.98 -0.25 5.86
N ASN A 12 -5.06 -0.47 6.61
CA ASN A 12 -6.24 0.38 6.53
C ASN A 12 -5.92 1.83 6.93
N THR A 13 -5.17 2.04 8.03
CA THR A 13 -4.77 3.40 8.43
C THR A 13 -3.89 4.09 7.38
N ALA A 14 -3.03 3.35 6.69
CA ALA A 14 -2.24 3.90 5.58
C ALA A 14 -3.12 4.29 4.39
N ILE A 15 -4.08 3.42 4.00
CA ILE A 15 -5.05 3.70 2.94
C ILE A 15 -5.90 4.93 3.28
N ASP A 16 -6.50 4.97 4.48
CA ASP A 16 -7.31 6.10 4.95
C ASP A 16 -6.50 7.42 4.89
N THR A 17 -5.22 7.37 5.23
CA THR A 17 -4.31 8.52 5.15
C THR A 17 -4.06 8.96 3.72
N CYS A 18 -3.79 8.02 2.80
CA CYS A 18 -3.62 8.30 1.37
C CYS A 18 -4.88 8.92 0.76
N GLU A 19 -6.06 8.33 1.01
CA GLU A 19 -7.34 8.85 0.55
C GLU A 19 -7.59 10.27 1.09
N LYS A 20 -7.26 10.51 2.37
CA LYS A 20 -7.39 11.84 2.98
C LYS A 20 -6.50 12.86 2.29
N ILE A 21 -5.22 12.53 2.05
CA ILE A 21 -4.27 13.43 1.35
C ILE A 21 -4.77 13.75 -0.06
N GLU A 22 -5.26 12.74 -0.78
CA GLU A 22 -5.82 12.91 -2.12
C GLU A 22 -7.07 13.79 -2.11
N SER A 23 -7.98 13.58 -1.15
CA SER A 23 -9.20 14.39 -1.00
C SER A 23 -8.93 15.88 -0.71
N LEU A 24 -7.76 16.18 -0.13
CA LEU A 24 -7.32 17.54 0.16
C LEU A 24 -6.72 18.25 -1.07
N GLY A 25 -6.56 17.55 -2.19
CA GLY A 25 -5.97 18.12 -3.41
C GLY A 25 -4.51 18.53 -3.22
N VAL A 26 -3.79 17.87 -2.31
CA VAL A 26 -2.38 18.17 -2.04
C VAL A 26 -1.56 17.90 -3.29
N ASP A 27 -0.93 18.96 -3.79
CA ASP A 27 -0.02 18.93 -4.92
C ASP A 27 1.33 19.57 -4.57
N GLU A 28 2.23 19.63 -5.56
CA GLU A 28 3.60 20.15 -5.41
C GLU A 28 3.66 21.56 -4.79
N ARG A 29 2.65 22.41 -5.03
CA ARG A 29 2.62 23.79 -4.54
C ARG A 29 2.41 23.86 -3.03
N HIS A 30 1.90 22.79 -2.43
CA HIS A 30 1.57 22.72 -1.02
C HIS A 30 2.73 22.20 -0.16
N ARG A 31 3.89 21.86 -0.74
CA ARG A 31 5.03 21.26 0.00
C ARG A 31 5.45 22.03 1.25
N GLY A 32 5.44 23.36 1.20
CA GLY A 32 5.87 24.23 2.29
C GLY A 32 4.79 24.53 3.35
N VAL A 33 3.56 24.02 3.18
CA VAL A 33 2.48 24.26 4.15
C VAL A 33 2.77 23.50 5.44
N VAL A 34 2.77 24.20 6.58
CA VAL A 34 2.93 23.60 7.91
C VAL A 34 1.61 22.94 8.31
N VAL A 35 1.66 21.64 8.62
CA VAL A 35 0.49 20.83 9.05
C VAL A 35 0.53 20.45 10.52
N ASN A 36 1.72 20.44 11.13
CA ASN A 36 1.88 20.17 12.55
C ASN A 36 3.21 20.75 13.05
N ASP A 37 3.19 22.04 13.40
CA ASP A 37 4.39 22.86 13.68
C ASP A 37 5.49 22.10 14.47
N PRO A 38 6.73 22.00 13.96
CA PRO A 38 7.28 22.63 12.74
C PRO A 38 7.21 21.76 11.46
N VAL A 39 6.33 20.77 11.38
CA VAL A 39 6.26 19.80 10.28
C VAL A 39 5.46 20.34 9.09
N THR A 40 6.09 20.33 7.92
CA THR A 40 5.48 20.63 6.62
C THR A 40 4.81 19.40 5.98
N ILE A 41 3.91 19.63 5.01
CA ILE A 41 3.34 18.56 4.18
C ILE A 41 4.44 17.72 3.54
N HIS A 42 5.49 18.36 3.04
CA HIS A 42 6.57 17.63 2.39
C HIS A 42 7.30 16.69 3.36
N GLU A 43 7.63 17.15 4.56
CA GLU A 43 8.29 16.34 5.58
C GLU A 43 7.40 15.20 6.08
N PHE A 44 6.10 15.46 6.21
CA PHE A 44 5.12 14.43 6.53
C PHE A 44 5.07 13.35 5.44
N LEU A 45 4.98 13.76 4.16
CA LEU A 45 4.99 12.83 3.03
C LEU A 45 6.29 12.02 3.03
N ILE A 46 7.47 12.65 3.17
CA ILE A 46 8.75 11.92 3.28
C ILE A 46 8.70 10.87 4.39
N SER A 47 8.23 11.28 5.56
CA SER A 47 8.15 10.39 6.70
C SER A 47 7.19 9.23 6.48
N SER A 48 6.15 9.40 5.65
CA SER A 48 5.16 8.36 5.39
C SER A 48 5.74 7.15 4.64
N TRP A 49 6.77 7.33 3.80
CA TRP A 49 7.49 6.21 3.18
C TRP A 49 8.76 5.79 3.93
N VAL A 50 9.46 6.73 4.60
CA VAL A 50 10.70 6.41 5.34
C VAL A 50 10.43 5.67 6.65
N ALA A 51 9.36 6.00 7.39
CA ALA A 51 9.07 5.36 8.67
C ALA A 51 8.79 3.84 8.54
N PRO A 52 7.98 3.37 7.55
CA PRO A 52 7.81 1.95 7.28
C PRO A 52 9.11 1.21 6.92
N GLU A 53 10.00 1.81 6.13
CA GLU A 53 11.30 1.22 5.78
C GLU A 53 12.17 0.98 7.02
N ASN A 54 12.26 2.01 7.88
CA ASN A 54 12.99 1.93 9.14
C ASN A 54 12.43 0.86 10.07
N LEU A 55 11.10 0.76 10.18
CA LEU A 55 10.46 -0.25 11.00
C LEU A 55 10.67 -1.66 10.42
N THR A 56 10.60 -1.81 9.10
CA THR A 56 10.89 -3.07 8.39
C THR A 56 12.30 -3.55 8.71
N ARG A 57 13.30 -2.66 8.65
CA ARG A 57 14.68 -2.99 9.03
C ARG A 57 14.77 -3.46 10.49
N LYS A 58 14.11 -2.76 11.42
CA LYS A 58 14.08 -3.16 12.84
C LYS A 58 13.49 -4.56 13.02
N VAL A 59 12.40 -4.87 12.32
CA VAL A 59 11.77 -6.21 12.36
C VAL A 59 12.74 -7.28 11.85
N ILE A 60 13.43 -7.04 10.72
CA ILE A 60 14.41 -7.98 10.16
C ILE A 60 15.57 -8.21 11.13
N CYS A 61 16.18 -7.16 11.66
CA CYS A 61 17.24 -7.26 12.65
C CYS A 61 16.78 -8.04 13.89
N LYS A 62 15.58 -7.74 14.40
CA LYS A 62 15.04 -8.46 15.56
C LYS A 62 14.78 -9.94 15.26
N SER A 63 14.30 -10.24 14.06
CA SER A 63 14.10 -11.63 13.61
C SER A 63 15.43 -12.38 13.56
N HIS A 64 16.50 -11.73 13.11
CA HIS A 64 17.85 -12.30 13.11
C HIS A 64 18.35 -12.57 14.53
N GLU A 65 18.23 -11.60 15.44
CA GLU A 65 18.60 -11.76 16.86
C GLU A 65 17.88 -12.94 17.52
N LEU A 66 16.61 -13.20 17.14
CA LEU A 66 15.81 -14.30 17.67
C LEU A 66 16.12 -15.66 17.02
N GLY A 67 17.11 -15.74 16.12
CA GLY A 67 17.42 -16.96 15.36
C GLY A 67 16.31 -17.34 14.36
N ARG A 68 15.39 -16.42 14.08
CA ARG A 68 14.25 -16.58 13.16
C ARG A 68 14.48 -15.77 11.90
N SER A 69 15.71 -15.66 11.43
CA SER A 69 15.96 -15.09 10.11
C SER A 69 15.14 -15.87 9.09
N LYS A 70 14.49 -15.17 8.15
CA LYS A 70 13.71 -15.81 7.09
C LYS A 70 14.66 -16.09 5.91
N PRO A 71 15.18 -17.33 5.73
CA PRO A 71 15.97 -17.66 4.54
C PRO A 71 15.10 -17.74 3.27
N TYR A 72 13.78 -17.84 3.44
CA TYR A 72 12.78 -17.90 2.39
C TYR A 72 11.65 -16.92 2.71
N THR A 73 11.20 -16.16 1.70
CA THR A 73 10.01 -15.31 1.84
C THR A 73 8.77 -16.20 1.83
N ASP A 74 8.17 -16.38 3.00
CA ASP A 74 6.88 -17.02 3.23
C ASP A 74 5.83 -16.64 2.15
N ASP A 75 5.06 -17.62 1.66
CA ASP A 75 4.15 -17.40 0.52
C ASP A 75 3.06 -16.37 0.85
N LEU A 76 2.62 -16.26 2.10
CA LEU A 76 1.66 -15.24 2.52
C LEU A 76 2.28 -13.83 2.43
N ALA A 77 3.56 -13.71 2.76
CA ALA A 77 4.28 -12.45 2.60
C ALA A 77 4.46 -12.09 1.12
N ARG A 78 4.69 -13.08 0.24
CA ARG A 78 4.74 -12.85 -1.22
C ARG A 78 3.42 -12.34 -1.76
N THR A 79 2.30 -12.95 -1.36
CA THR A 79 0.96 -12.49 -1.74
C THR A 79 0.74 -11.04 -1.34
N MET A 80 1.04 -10.67 -0.09
CA MET A 80 0.90 -9.29 0.38
C MET A 80 1.78 -8.30 -0.40
N THR A 81 3.02 -8.66 -0.71
CA THR A 81 3.91 -7.82 -1.53
C THR A 81 3.36 -7.64 -2.95
N SER A 82 2.90 -8.71 -3.60
CA SER A 82 2.31 -8.63 -4.95
C SER A 82 1.06 -7.76 -4.97
N ILE A 83 0.18 -7.89 -3.98
CA ILE A 83 -1.01 -7.02 -3.84
C ILE A 83 -0.59 -5.57 -3.58
N GLY A 84 0.40 -5.32 -2.73
CA GLY A 84 0.93 -3.99 -2.49
C GLY A 84 1.44 -3.32 -3.77
N ASN A 85 2.15 -4.06 -4.62
CA ASN A 85 2.62 -3.57 -5.92
C ASN A 85 1.46 -3.27 -6.88
N LEU A 86 0.46 -4.14 -6.96
CA LEU A 86 -0.75 -3.86 -7.76
C LEU A 86 -1.45 -2.58 -7.25
N CYS A 87 -1.64 -2.46 -5.93
CA CYS A 87 -2.24 -1.27 -5.34
C CYS A 87 -1.44 0.00 -5.66
N SER A 88 -0.10 -0.04 -5.67
CA SER A 88 0.70 1.15 -5.99
C SER A 88 0.51 1.62 -7.43
N GLU A 89 0.31 0.71 -8.39
CA GLU A 89 0.02 1.07 -9.78
C GLU A 89 -1.40 1.66 -9.95
N LEU A 90 -2.35 1.29 -9.07
CA LEU A 90 -3.72 1.81 -9.11
C LEU A 90 -3.85 3.23 -8.52
N VAL A 91 -2.90 3.67 -7.68
CA VAL A 91 -2.93 5.01 -7.06
C VAL A 91 -2.88 6.10 -8.14
N LYS A 92 -3.84 7.04 -8.10
CA LYS A 92 -3.97 8.16 -9.06
C LYS A 92 -4.12 7.73 -10.54
N LEU A 93 -4.48 6.47 -10.79
CA LEU A 93 -4.70 5.99 -12.15
C LEU A 93 -6.12 6.32 -12.58
N GLU A 94 -6.29 7.50 -13.18
CA GLU A 94 -7.56 7.92 -13.77
C GLU A 94 -7.79 7.25 -15.13
N ASN A 95 -9.06 7.02 -15.49
CA ASN A 95 -9.46 6.60 -16.83
C ASN A 95 -8.85 5.27 -17.32
N ILE A 96 -8.53 4.36 -16.41
CA ILE A 96 -7.88 3.07 -16.73
C ILE A 96 -8.63 2.22 -17.78
N ASP A 97 -9.95 2.39 -17.87
CA ASP A 97 -10.82 1.68 -18.81
C ASP A 97 -11.11 2.49 -20.09
N GLN A 98 -10.42 3.62 -20.33
CA GLN A 98 -10.54 4.34 -21.59
C GLN A 98 -10.06 3.46 -22.74
N LYS A 99 -10.94 3.26 -23.73
CA LYS A 99 -10.62 2.47 -24.92
C LYS A 99 -9.48 3.12 -25.71
N ILE A 100 -8.32 2.46 -25.71
CA ILE A 100 -7.24 2.77 -26.64
C ILE A 100 -7.42 1.83 -27.85
N GLY A 101 -8.09 2.30 -28.89
CA GLY A 101 -8.28 1.55 -30.14
C GLY A 101 -9.55 0.71 -30.20
N SER A 102 -9.57 -0.27 -31.11
CA SER A 102 -10.77 -1.06 -31.47
C SER A 102 -10.93 -2.37 -30.70
N LEU A 103 -9.93 -2.78 -29.91
CA LEU A 103 -10.00 -3.99 -29.11
C LEU A 103 -10.72 -3.70 -27.80
N GLN A 104 -11.68 -4.56 -27.47
CA GLN A 104 -12.43 -4.46 -26.22
C GLN A 104 -11.69 -5.28 -25.17
N GLU A 105 -10.76 -4.64 -24.48
CA GLU A 105 -10.11 -5.23 -23.32
C GLU A 105 -11.09 -5.29 -22.14
N PRO A 106 -10.98 -6.33 -21.28
CA PRO A 106 -11.72 -6.37 -20.03
C PRO A 106 -11.37 -5.16 -19.16
N SER A 107 -12.37 -4.62 -18.47
CA SER A 107 -12.15 -3.51 -17.53
C SER A 107 -11.25 -3.97 -16.40
N ILE A 108 -10.20 -3.21 -16.09
CA ILE A 108 -9.26 -3.53 -15.00
C ILE A 108 -10.00 -3.55 -13.68
N LYS A 109 -11.02 -2.69 -13.52
CA LYS A 109 -11.90 -2.73 -12.34
C LYS A 109 -12.58 -4.08 -12.18
N ASN A 110 -13.10 -4.64 -13.28
CA ASN A 110 -13.72 -5.97 -13.24
C ASN A 110 -12.69 -7.07 -12.90
N GLU A 111 -11.44 -6.94 -13.34
CA GLU A 111 -10.38 -7.90 -12.99
C GLU A 111 -10.00 -7.81 -11.50
N VAL A 112 -9.92 -6.60 -10.95
CA VAL A 112 -9.70 -6.38 -9.51
C VAL A 112 -10.85 -6.99 -8.70
N ASP A 113 -12.10 -6.73 -9.10
CA ASP A 113 -13.29 -7.29 -8.43
C ASP A 113 -13.31 -8.83 -8.51
N ALA A 114 -12.93 -9.39 -9.66
CA ALA A 114 -12.81 -10.84 -9.84
C ALA A 114 -11.71 -11.44 -8.94
N LEU A 115 -10.58 -10.77 -8.79
CA LEU A 115 -9.49 -11.20 -7.91
C LEU A 115 -9.91 -11.15 -6.42
N CYS A 116 -10.62 -10.11 -6.00
CA CYS A 116 -11.20 -10.03 -4.64
C CYS A 116 -12.14 -11.21 -4.38
N LYS A 117 -13.07 -11.46 -5.31
CA LYS A 117 -13.99 -12.59 -5.21
C LYS A 117 -13.27 -13.94 -5.16
N TRP A 118 -12.21 -14.10 -5.95
CA TRP A 118 -11.39 -15.31 -5.91
C TRP A 118 -10.79 -15.56 -4.52
N TYR A 119 -10.30 -14.52 -3.83
CA TYR A 119 -9.81 -14.65 -2.45
C TYR A 119 -10.93 -15.02 -1.46
N GLU A 120 -12.11 -14.45 -1.60
CA GLU A 120 -13.28 -14.73 -0.75
C GLU A 120 -13.76 -16.17 -0.92
N ASP A 121 -13.96 -16.60 -2.17
CA ASP A 121 -14.48 -17.94 -2.51
C ASP A 121 -13.46 -19.05 -2.15
N PHE A 122 -12.16 -18.80 -2.32
CA PHE A 122 -11.12 -19.81 -2.04
C PHE A 122 -10.86 -20.02 -0.54
N CYS A 123 -11.18 -19.01 0.28
CA CYS A 123 -10.97 -19.05 1.73
C CYS A 123 -12.25 -19.35 2.54
N ALA A 124 -13.40 -19.45 1.89
CA ALA A 124 -14.71 -19.78 2.49
C ALA A 124 -14.91 -21.30 2.65
#